data_AF-A0A554WZL4-F1
#
_entry.id   AF-A0A554WZL4-F1
#
_cell.length_a   1.000
_cell.length_b   1.000
_cell.length_c   1.000
_cell.angle_alpha   90.00
_cell.angle_beta   90.00
_cell.angle_gamma   90.00
#
_symmetry.space_group_name_H-M   'P 1'
#
loop_
_entity.id
_entity.type
_entity.pdbx_description
1 polymer ?
#
loop_
_entity_poly.entity_id
_entity_poly.type
_entity_poly.pdbx_seq_one_letter_code
_entity_poly.pdbx_strand_id
1 'polypeptide(L)'
;MASIDERIAALEAKLKQEKARKAKILARQRAAQAKLTRQQDTRRKILVGAAILAKVERGEWPKDKLLAMMDATLTRADDRALFGLPAPTTDPALDGSEPVEPPALTKRP
;
A
#
# COMPACT_ATOMS: atom_id res chain seq x y z
N MET A 1 2.10 41.77 41.19
CA MET A 1 1.75 40.34 41.02
C MET A 1 1.15 40.21 39.64
N ALA A 2 1.65 39.30 38.79
CA ALA A 2 1.04 39.06 37.47
C ALA A 2 -0.46 38.80 37.63
N SER A 3 -1.29 39.40 36.77
CA SER A 3 -2.74 39.22 36.87
C SER A 3 -3.09 37.74 36.69
N ILE A 4 -4.26 37.34 37.17
CA ILE A 4 -4.71 35.94 37.01
C ILE A 4 -4.80 35.60 35.51
N ASP A 5 -5.20 36.56 34.67
CA ASP A 5 -5.30 36.40 33.22
C ASP A 5 -3.94 36.16 32.55
N GLU A 6 -2.90 36.87 32.98
CA GLU A 6 -1.53 36.66 32.48
C GLU A 6 -1.01 35.26 32.81
N ARG A 7 -1.35 34.75 34.01
CA ARG A 7 -1.01 33.38 34.42
C ARG A 7 -1.77 32.33 33.63
N ILE A 8 -3.05 32.58 33.34
CA ILE A 8 -3.89 31.70 32.49
C ILE A 8 -3.29 31.64 31.08
N ALA A 9 -3.01 32.79 30.46
CA ALA A 9 -2.43 32.86 29.12
C ALA A 9 -1.07 32.13 29.03
N ALA A 10 -0.21 32.29 30.05
CA ALA A 10 1.08 31.59 30.10
C ALA A 10 0.92 30.06 30.22
N LEU A 11 -0.07 29.59 30.98
CA LEU A 11 -0.37 28.16 31.11
C LEU A 11 -0.95 27.58 29.83
N GLU A 12 -1.84 28.31 29.14
CA GLU A 12 -2.38 27.89 27.84
C GLU A 12 -1.29 27.79 26.76
N ALA A 13 -0.38 28.76 26.72
CA ALA A 13 0.76 28.74 25.80
C ALA A 13 1.66 27.51 26.05
N LYS A 14 1.98 27.22 27.31
CA LYS A 14 2.72 26.01 27.70
C LYS A 14 1.97 24.74 27.32
N LEU A 15 0.66 24.68 27.55
CA LEU A 15 -0.18 23.53 27.22
C LEU A 15 -0.20 23.27 25.71
N LYS A 16 -0.31 24.32 24.89
CA LYS A 16 -0.23 24.22 23.43
C LYS A 16 1.14 23.71 22.97
N GLN A 17 2.22 24.20 23.57
CA GLN A 17 3.58 23.76 23.26
C GLN A 17 3.78 22.27 23.59
N GLU A 18 3.34 21.82 24.76
CA GLU A 18 3.45 20.42 25.18
C GLU A 18 2.57 19.48 24.35
N LYS A 19 1.35 19.90 23.98
CA LYS A 19 0.52 19.15 23.03
C LYS A 19 1.20 19.00 21.66
N ALA A 20 1.83 20.06 21.15
CA ALA A 20 2.56 20.00 19.88
C ALA A 20 3.77 19.06 19.97
N ARG A 21 4.52 19.08 21.09
CA ARG A 21 5.62 18.14 21.34
C ARG A 21 5.13 16.69 21.40
N LYS A 22 4.05 16.42 22.13
CA LYS A 22 3.43 15.09 22.22
C LYS A 22 2.96 14.59 20.84
N ALA A 23 2.30 15.44 20.06
CA ALA A 23 1.86 15.09 18.71
C ALA A 23 3.04 14.73 17.80
N LYS A 24 4.15 15.48 17.86
CA LYS A 24 5.37 15.19 17.09
C LYS A 24 6.00 13.85 17.48
N ILE A 25 6.05 13.52 18.77
CA ILE A 25 6.58 12.23 19.26
C ILE A 25 5.69 11.07 18.77
N LEU A 26 4.37 11.19 18.92
CA LEU A 26 3.42 10.18 18.48
C LEU A 26 3.48 9.95 16.96
N ALA A 27 3.60 11.02 16.17
CA ALA A 27 3.77 10.92 14.72
C ALA A 27 5.06 10.16 14.36
N ARG A 28 6.17 10.44 15.04
CA ARG A 28 7.44 9.71 14.85
C ARG A 28 7.33 8.24 15.23
N GLN A 29 6.70 7.92 16.36
CA GLN A 29 6.49 6.54 16.78
C GLN A 29 5.62 5.77 15.78
N ARG A 30 4.53 6.37 15.30
CA ARG A 30 3.68 5.76 14.26
C ARG A 30 4.43 5.52 12.96
N ALA A 31 5.25 6.48 12.53
CA ALA A 31 6.07 6.32 11.33
C ALA A 31 7.11 5.20 11.47
N ALA A 32 7.77 5.11 12.64
CA ALA A 32 8.71 4.04 12.94
C ALA A 32 8.03 2.66 12.98
N GLN A 33 6.86 2.57 13.63
CA GLN A 33 6.08 1.34 13.69
C GLN A 33 5.62 0.90 12.29
N ALA A 34 5.09 1.83 11.48
CA ALA A 34 4.69 1.52 10.11
C ALA A 34 5.87 1.08 9.23
N LYS A 35 7.08 1.60 9.47
CA LYS A 35 8.30 1.12 8.81
C LYS A 35 8.65 -0.30 9.23
N LEU A 36 8.64 -0.58 10.54
CA LEU A 36 8.94 -1.91 11.07
C LEU A 36 7.94 -2.96 10.58
N THR A 37 6.64 -2.66 10.64
CA THR A 37 5.59 -3.57 10.16
C THR A 37 5.75 -3.88 8.67
N ARG A 38 6.06 -2.88 7.83
CA ARG A 38 6.34 -3.11 6.40
C ARG A 38 7.57 -3.97 6.17
N GLN A 39 8.65 -3.76 6.93
CA GLN A 39 9.86 -4.57 6.84
C GLN A 39 9.60 -6.03 7.26
N GLN A 40 8.87 -6.23 8.36
CA GLN A 40 8.49 -7.55 8.84
C GLN A 40 7.57 -8.27 7.85
N ASP A 41 6.58 -7.58 7.29
CA ASP A 41 5.67 -8.14 6.29
C ASP A 41 6.41 -8.53 5.00
N THR A 42 7.32 -7.68 4.52
CA THR A 42 8.18 -7.98 3.37
C THR A 42 9.03 -9.22 3.65
N ARG A 43 9.67 -9.29 4.84
CA ARG A 43 10.47 -10.45 5.23
C ARG A 43 9.63 -11.71 5.33
N ARG A 44 8.42 -11.64 5.90
CA ARG A 44 7.49 -12.77 6.00
C ARG A 44 7.11 -13.29 4.61
N LYS A 45 6.77 -12.40 3.68
CA LYS A 45 6.41 -12.77 2.30
C LYS A 45 7.58 -13.46 1.56
N ILE A 46 8.79 -12.92 1.69
CA ILE A 46 10.00 -13.52 1.12
C ILE A 46 10.25 -14.92 1.71
N LEU A 47 10.16 -15.07 3.04
CA LEU A 47 10.40 -16.36 3.69
C LEU A 47 9.37 -17.41 3.29
N VAL A 48 8.10 -17.04 3.16
CA VAL A 48 7.04 -17.95 2.68
C VAL A 48 7.35 -18.38 1.24
N GLY A 49 7.71 -17.45 0.35
CA GLY A 49 8.09 -17.76 -1.03
C GLY A 49 9.30 -18.68 -1.09
N ALA A 50 10.36 -18.39 -0.34
CA ALA A 50 11.58 -19.21 -0.28
C ALA A 50 11.29 -20.62 0.25
N ALA A 51 10.44 -20.76 1.27
CA ALA A 51 10.06 -22.07 1.81
C ALA A 51 9.27 -22.91 0.79
N ILE A 52 8.39 -22.28 0.02
CA ILE A 52 7.61 -22.92 -1.05
C ILE A 52 8.54 -23.38 -2.18
N LEU A 53 9.42 -22.51 -2.66
CA LEU A 53 10.42 -22.84 -3.69
C LEU A 53 11.27 -24.03 -3.24
N ALA A 54 11.77 -23.99 -2.01
CA ALA A 54 12.58 -25.08 -1.47
C ALA A 54 11.79 -26.41 -1.35
N LYS A 55 10.48 -26.38 -1.07
CA LYS A 55 9.62 -27.58 -1.08
C LYS A 55 9.44 -28.16 -2.49
N VAL A 56 9.28 -27.29 -3.48
CA VAL A 56 9.16 -27.71 -4.89
C VAL A 56 10.48 -28.30 -5.39
N GLU A 57 11.61 -27.69 -5.07
CA GLU A 57 12.94 -28.20 -5.42
C GLU A 57 13.24 -29.57 -4.78
N ARG A 58 12.77 -29.80 -3.54
CA ARG A 58 12.88 -31.11 -2.89
C ARG A 58 11.90 -32.17 -3.42
N GLY A 59 11.01 -31.81 -4.36
CA GLY A 59 9.99 -32.71 -4.91
C GLY A 59 8.82 -33.00 -3.94
N GLU A 60 8.78 -32.36 -2.79
CA GLU A 60 7.69 -32.48 -1.80
C GLU A 60 6.40 -31.81 -2.29
N TRP A 61 6.51 -30.90 -3.25
CA TRP A 61 5.36 -30.20 -3.82
C TRP A 61 5.50 -30.07 -5.35
N PRO A 62 4.50 -30.51 -6.15
CA PRO A 62 4.60 -30.42 -7.60
C PRO A 62 4.63 -28.97 -8.09
N LYS A 63 5.57 -28.70 -9.00
CA LYS A 63 5.76 -27.40 -9.64
C LYS A 63 4.51 -26.90 -10.37
N ASP A 64 3.71 -27.81 -10.93
CA ASP A 64 2.48 -27.45 -11.64
C ASP A 64 1.43 -26.81 -10.70
N LYS A 65 1.35 -27.28 -9.44
CA LYS A 65 0.47 -26.66 -8.43
C LYS A 65 0.97 -25.26 -8.05
N LEU A 66 2.28 -25.04 -8.00
CA LEU A 66 2.85 -23.72 -7.78
C LEU A 66 2.50 -22.76 -8.94
N LEU A 67 2.68 -23.21 -10.19
CA LEU A 67 2.36 -22.40 -11.38
C LEU A 67 0.87 -22.07 -11.46
N ALA A 68 -0.03 -23.03 -11.21
CA ALA A 68 -1.47 -22.77 -11.18
C ALA A 68 -1.86 -21.78 -10.07
N MET A 69 -1.22 -21.85 -8.91
CA MET A 69 -1.43 -20.87 -7.83
C MET A 69 -0.91 -19.48 -8.21
N MET A 70 0.23 -19.38 -8.90
CA MET A 70 0.74 -18.11 -9.41
C MET A 70 -0.17 -17.53 -10.50
N ASP A 71 -0.71 -18.36 -11.38
CA ASP A 71 -1.63 -17.95 -12.44
C ASP A 71 -2.93 -17.33 -11.91
N ALA A 72 -3.46 -17.89 -10.81
CA ALA A 72 -4.65 -17.38 -10.13
C ALA A 72 -4.41 -16.12 -9.28
N THR A 73 -3.17 -15.86 -8.86
CA THR A 73 -2.84 -14.78 -7.92
C THR A 73 -2.16 -13.58 -8.59
N LEU A 74 -1.40 -13.79 -9.67
CA LEU A 74 -0.69 -12.74 -10.38
C LEU A 74 -1.58 -12.13 -11.47
N THR A 75 -1.83 -10.83 -11.35
CA THR A 75 -2.62 -10.06 -12.32
C THR A 75 -1.78 -9.20 -13.25
N ARG A 76 -0.53 -8.91 -12.89
CA ARG A 76 0.38 -8.09 -13.69
C ARG A 76 1.14 -8.93 -14.71
N ALA A 77 1.19 -8.45 -15.96
CA ALA A 77 1.88 -9.15 -17.04
C ALA A 77 3.39 -9.34 -16.76
N ASP A 78 4.06 -8.34 -16.19
CA ASP A 78 5.49 -8.42 -15.84
C ASP A 78 5.76 -9.53 -14.81
N ASP A 79 4.91 -9.61 -13.77
CA ASP A 79 5.06 -10.61 -12.71
C ASP A 79 4.73 -12.02 -13.23
N ARG A 80 3.75 -12.16 -14.13
CA ARG A 80 3.39 -13.43 -14.80
C ARG A 80 4.51 -13.92 -15.73
N ALA A 81 5.20 -13.01 -16.42
CA ALA A 81 6.32 -13.34 -17.30
C ALA A 81 7.50 -13.98 -16.54
N LEU A 82 7.72 -13.62 -15.27
CA LEU A 82 8.75 -14.26 -14.42
C LEU A 82 8.50 -15.76 -14.20
N PHE A 83 7.25 -16.20 -14.31
CA PHE A 83 6.86 -17.61 -14.17
C PHE A 83 6.54 -18.29 -15.51
N GLY A 84 6.76 -17.60 -16.64
CA GLY A 84 6.41 -18.11 -17.98
C GLY A 84 4.91 -18.28 -18.21
N LEU A 85 4.07 -17.57 -17.45
CA LEU A 85 2.62 -17.65 -17.55
C LEU A 85 2.10 -16.76 -18.69
N PRO A 86 0.99 -17.15 -19.36
CA PRO A 86 0.38 -16.33 -20.41
C PRO A 86 -0.06 -14.98 -19.85
N ALA A 87 -0.06 -13.94 -20.70
CA ALA A 87 -0.57 -12.63 -20.34
C ALA A 87 -1.99 -12.75 -19.77
N PRO A 88 -2.37 -11.94 -18.76
CA PRO A 88 -3.72 -12.00 -18.22
C PRO A 88 -4.67 -11.73 -19.38
N THR A 89 -5.64 -12.62 -19.57
CA THR A 89 -6.76 -12.37 -20.46
C THR A 89 -7.55 -11.21 -19.85
N THR A 90 -7.16 -9.99 -20.22
CA THR A 90 -8.00 -8.81 -19.99
C THR A 90 -9.25 -9.03 -20.82
N ASP A 91 -10.29 -9.62 -20.22
CA ASP A 91 -11.64 -9.46 -20.74
C ASP A 91 -11.94 -7.95 -20.69
N PRO A 92 -12.17 -7.28 -21.83
CA PRO A 92 -12.35 -5.83 -21.88
C PRO A 92 -13.70 -5.36 -21.30
N ALA A 93 -14.41 -6.20 -20.55
CA ALA A 93 -15.79 -5.93 -20.13
C ALA A 93 -15.94 -5.10 -18.83
N LEU A 94 -14.86 -4.63 -18.22
CA LEU A 94 -14.92 -3.83 -16.98
C LEU A 94 -14.19 -2.48 -17.07
N ASP A 95 -13.89 -2.00 -18.29
CA ASP A 95 -13.57 -0.59 -18.50
C ASP A 95 -14.85 0.18 -18.81
N GLY A 96 -15.60 0.53 -17.77
CA GLY A 96 -16.74 1.44 -17.83
C GLY A 96 -16.32 2.90 -18.02
N SER A 97 -15.36 3.17 -18.90
CA SER A 97 -15.11 4.51 -19.40
C SER A 97 -15.84 4.69 -20.73
N GLU A 98 -17.11 5.06 -20.65
CA GLU A 98 -17.80 5.66 -21.80
C GLU A 98 -16.95 6.82 -22.34
N PRO A 99 -16.60 6.84 -23.63
CA PRO A 99 -16.00 8.01 -24.23
C PRO A 99 -17.09 9.08 -24.32
N VAL A 100 -17.14 9.98 -23.34
CA VAL A 100 -17.95 11.19 -23.43
C VAL A 100 -17.39 12.02 -24.58
N GLU A 101 -18.10 11.99 -25.71
CA GLU A 101 -17.83 12.84 -26.87
C GLU A 101 -17.66 14.31 -26.44
N PRO A 102 -16.67 15.03 -26.98
CA PRO A 102 -16.54 16.46 -26.72
C PRO A 102 -17.75 17.19 -27.32
N PRO A 103 -18.43 18.09 -26.57
CA PRO A 103 -19.60 18.78 -27.10
C PRO A 103 -19.16 19.68 -28.27
N ALA A 104 -19.76 19.40 -29.43
CA ALA A 104 -19.60 20.18 -30.64
C ALA A 104 -19.90 21.67 -30.36
N LEU A 105 -18.92 22.53 -30.68
CA LEU A 105 -19.07 23.97 -30.79
C LEU A 105 -20.21 24.29 -31.76
N THR A 106 -21.41 24.53 -31.23
CA THR A 106 -22.48 25.16 -31.98
C THR A 106 -22.17 26.65 -32.09
N LYS A 107 -21.52 27.03 -33.20
CA LYS A 107 -21.73 28.36 -33.75
C LYS A 107 -23.15 28.40 -34.31
N ARG A 108 -23.95 29.36 -33.87
CA ARG A 108 -25.17 29.77 -34.57
C ARG A 108 -25.20 31.30 -34.71
N PRO A 109 -25.88 31.80 -35.75
CA PRO A 109 -25.64 33.10 -36.40
C PRO A 109 -26.16 34.30 -35.61
#